data_AF-A0A6C1PKE5-F1
#
_entry.id   AF-A0A6C1PKE5-F1
#
_cell.length_a   1.000
_cell.length_b   1.000
_cell.length_c   1.000
_cell.angle_alpha   90.00
_cell.angle_beta   90.00
_cell.angle_gamma   90.00
#
_symmetry.space_group_name_H-M   'P 1'
#
loop_
_entity.id
_entity.type
_entity.pdbx_description
1 polymer ?
#
loop_
_entity_poly.entity_id
_entity_poly.type
_entity_poly.pdbx_seq_one_letter_code
_entity_poly.pdbx_strand_id
1 'polypeptide(L)'
;MTRDDLSPNLIRTMESKQIDVDLSLSILSAYNRGEYDRFKPVKVGELPDVDGSTVVDFTGEPSLTVDAQTVRDRLSGLLPDELLVDPAALAAGDSADATATTDGTLVFDAAALERVGLLLMPRVAYGVLNGGSATSYADRTKNSGFSSELLELLEPEFDRLSELSEGAPKGVTPGFVNPDGSLGPSFLQLKMRHLLITALRSRSAYRRALGDSKAAAVTDRLPAPLAPLFQMTSHQTHDELAKQYDRYRDDPLLADLIAATGIDATKVIGAVQPLVSAYTHSDEGRPKRVFASAHGREDEPIALPGGHGQSFAVLKETYQRLFDSGKRFVYLGNVDNIGFLPSPIGVAYLALTGKQAGFDFAYKTPVDVKGGILVRDTDGRLSCADIGPAVSKEDVRSAEQSGKPILFNAATGLFDLSFLT
;
A
#
# COMPACT_ATOMS: atom_id res chain seq x y z
N MET A 1 28.60 15.96 7.40
CA MET A 1 29.12 16.13 6.04
C MET A 1 28.17 17.04 5.30
N THR A 2 28.72 17.96 4.54
CA THR A 2 28.03 19.03 3.81
C THR A 2 28.45 18.99 2.35
N ARG A 3 27.79 19.76 1.49
CA ARG A 3 28.17 19.86 0.07
C ARG A 3 29.64 20.27 -0.10
N ASP A 4 30.18 21.08 0.81
CA ASP A 4 31.56 21.56 0.77
C ASP A 4 32.60 20.45 0.94
N ASP A 5 32.18 19.29 1.45
CA ASP A 5 33.03 18.11 1.60
C ASP A 5 33.14 17.27 0.31
N LEU A 6 32.38 17.59 -0.74
CA LEU A 6 32.37 16.88 -2.02
C LEU A 6 33.06 17.70 -3.13
N SER A 7 33.62 17.00 -4.13
CA SER A 7 34.16 17.68 -5.31
C SER A 7 33.03 18.41 -6.06
N PRO A 8 33.27 19.61 -6.62
CA PRO A 8 32.27 20.31 -7.42
C PRO A 8 31.77 19.49 -8.62
N ASN A 9 32.61 18.59 -9.12
CA ASN A 9 32.27 17.72 -10.23
C ASN A 9 31.31 16.60 -9.80
N LEU A 10 31.57 15.96 -8.66
CA LEU A 10 30.67 14.96 -8.08
C LEU A 10 29.29 15.54 -7.81
N ILE A 11 29.20 16.75 -7.24
CA ILE A 11 27.92 17.43 -6.99
C ILE A 11 27.14 17.60 -8.30
N ARG A 12 27.79 18.11 -9.35
CA ARG A 12 27.15 18.27 -10.67
C ARG A 12 26.68 16.93 -11.24
N THR A 13 27.47 15.87 -11.12
CA THR A 13 27.07 14.54 -11.60
C THR A 13 25.88 14.01 -10.80
N MET A 14 25.88 14.16 -9.46
CA MET A 14 24.75 13.79 -8.62
C MET A 14 23.47 14.51 -9.05
N GLU A 15 23.52 15.83 -9.23
CA GLU A 15 22.38 16.65 -9.66
C GLU A 15 21.90 16.27 -11.06
N SER A 16 22.81 16.03 -12.01
CA SER A 16 22.44 15.57 -13.37
C SER A 16 21.72 14.23 -13.37
N LYS A 17 22.00 13.37 -12.37
CA LYS A 17 21.35 12.08 -12.15
C LYS A 17 20.11 12.17 -11.27
N GLN A 18 19.63 13.38 -10.97
CA GLN A 18 18.47 13.64 -10.12
C GLN A 18 18.62 13.12 -8.69
N ILE A 19 19.86 13.02 -8.20
CA ILE A 19 20.13 12.67 -6.80
C ILE A 19 19.89 13.90 -5.92
N ASP A 20 19.09 13.73 -4.88
CA ASP A 20 18.97 14.69 -3.79
C ASP A 20 20.24 14.65 -2.94
N VAL A 21 21.14 15.59 -3.22
CA VAL A 21 22.46 15.69 -2.57
C VAL A 21 22.30 15.92 -1.08
N ASP A 22 21.40 16.81 -0.67
CA ASP A 22 21.25 17.21 0.74
C ASP A 22 20.65 16.07 1.56
N LEU A 23 19.62 15.39 1.02
CA LEU A 23 19.08 14.19 1.64
C LEU A 23 20.14 13.09 1.76
N SER A 24 20.89 12.82 0.69
CA SER A 24 21.98 11.82 0.70
C SER A 24 23.01 12.12 1.79
N LEU A 25 23.47 13.38 1.87
CA LEU A 25 24.44 13.80 2.87
C LEU A 25 23.88 13.77 4.29
N SER A 26 22.59 14.06 4.47
CA SER A 26 21.92 14.00 5.77
C SER A 26 21.85 12.57 6.30
N ILE A 27 21.43 11.61 5.47
CA ILE A 27 21.37 10.18 5.79
C ILE A 27 22.77 9.66 6.13
N LEU A 28 23.75 9.99 5.29
CA LEU A 28 25.13 9.54 5.47
C LEU A 28 25.73 10.10 6.76
N SER A 29 25.44 11.38 7.07
CA SER A 29 25.89 12.00 8.31
C SER A 29 25.24 11.36 9.54
N ALA A 30 23.93 11.08 9.50
CA ALA A 30 23.23 10.38 10.58
C ALA A 30 23.77 8.96 10.81
N TYR A 31 24.05 8.23 9.72
CA TYR A 31 24.67 6.91 9.78
C TYR A 31 26.05 6.96 10.43
N ASN A 32 26.90 7.89 10.01
CA ASN A 32 28.26 8.03 10.55
C ASN A 32 28.28 8.50 12.01
N ARG A 33 27.24 9.19 12.48
CA ARG A 33 27.04 9.54 13.89
C ARG A 33 26.48 8.38 14.73
N GLY A 34 26.13 7.25 14.12
CA GLY A 34 25.55 6.10 14.80
C GLY A 34 24.08 6.24 15.17
N GLU A 35 23.33 7.18 14.57
CA GLU A 35 21.91 7.39 14.89
C GLU A 35 21.04 6.16 14.57
N TYR A 36 21.51 5.30 13.66
CA TYR A 36 20.85 4.07 13.29
C TYR A 36 21.34 2.83 14.08
N ASP A 37 22.34 2.97 14.95
CA ASP A 37 22.94 1.83 15.68
C ASP A 37 21.98 1.17 16.67
N ARG A 38 20.96 1.92 17.09
CA ARG A 38 19.86 1.41 17.91
C ARG A 38 18.98 0.40 17.18
N PHE A 39 18.94 0.44 15.85
CA PHE A 39 18.17 -0.50 15.04
C PHE A 39 19.01 -1.75 14.83
N LYS A 40 18.74 -2.78 15.64
CA LYS A 40 19.36 -4.09 15.48
C LYS A 40 18.61 -4.86 14.38
N PRO A 41 19.30 -5.69 13.59
CA PRO A 41 18.65 -6.63 12.69
C PRO A 41 17.60 -7.44 13.45
N VAL A 42 16.43 -7.62 12.84
CA VAL A 42 15.36 -8.44 13.40
C VAL A 42 15.89 -9.85 13.63
N LYS A 43 15.86 -10.30 14.88
CA LYS A 43 16.17 -11.69 15.22
C LYS A 43 14.85 -12.46 15.23
N VAL A 44 14.68 -13.32 14.24
CA VAL A 44 13.50 -14.18 14.12
C VAL A 44 13.44 -15.09 15.34
N GLY A 45 12.37 -14.97 16.13
CA GLY A 45 12.06 -15.88 17.23
C GLY A 45 11.20 -17.04 16.73
N GLU A 46 10.08 -16.73 16.08
CA GLU A 46 9.16 -17.71 15.53
C GLU A 46 8.37 -17.18 14.33
N LEU A 47 7.73 -18.10 13.61
CA LEU A 47 6.67 -17.79 12.65
C LEU A 47 5.33 -17.79 13.41
N PRO A 48 4.56 -16.70 13.42
CA PRO A 48 3.31 -16.62 14.16
C PRO A 48 2.17 -17.38 13.45
N ASP A 49 1.25 -17.92 14.24
CA ASP A 49 0.01 -18.54 13.77
C ASP A 49 -1.14 -17.52 13.71
N VAL A 50 -2.25 -17.90 13.07
CA VAL A 50 -3.51 -17.15 13.12
C VAL A 50 -4.09 -17.26 14.52
N ASP A 51 -4.21 -16.13 15.23
CA ASP A 51 -4.67 -16.06 16.62
C ASP A 51 -6.06 -15.44 16.77
N GLY A 52 -6.66 -14.97 15.68
CA GLY A 52 -7.99 -14.35 15.65
C GLY A 52 -8.06 -12.95 16.29
N SER A 53 -6.93 -12.37 16.70
CA SER A 53 -6.87 -11.07 17.37
C SER A 53 -5.81 -10.13 16.83
N THR A 54 -4.58 -10.61 16.69
CA THR A 54 -3.44 -9.90 16.09
C THR A 54 -3.22 -10.34 14.64
N VAL A 55 -3.44 -11.62 14.36
CA VAL A 55 -3.42 -12.22 13.02
C VAL A 55 -4.79 -12.85 12.79
N VAL A 56 -5.57 -12.24 11.89
CA VAL A 56 -6.96 -12.64 11.63
C VAL A 56 -7.06 -13.19 10.21
N ASP A 57 -7.71 -14.35 10.06
CA ASP A 57 -7.93 -14.97 8.76
C ASP A 57 -9.22 -14.44 8.13
N PHE A 58 -9.08 -13.76 6.99
CA PHE A 58 -10.19 -13.21 6.21
C PHE A 58 -10.62 -14.12 5.04
N THR A 59 -10.06 -15.32 4.92
CA THR A 59 -10.48 -16.32 3.91
C THR A 59 -11.78 -17.04 4.30
N GLY A 60 -12.12 -17.05 5.59
CA GLY A 60 -13.38 -17.56 6.13
C GLY A 60 -14.42 -16.46 6.36
N GLU A 61 -15.25 -16.62 7.41
CA GLU A 61 -16.24 -15.64 7.84
C GLU A 61 -15.71 -14.87 9.06
N PRO A 62 -15.05 -13.71 8.87
CA PRO A 62 -14.49 -12.97 9.99
C PRO A 62 -15.61 -12.44 10.90
N SER A 63 -15.37 -12.46 12.21
CA SER A 63 -16.27 -11.89 13.21
C SER A 63 -15.49 -11.18 14.31
N LEU A 64 -16.07 -10.09 14.82
CA LEU A 64 -15.45 -9.27 15.84
C LEU A 64 -16.43 -8.97 16.97
N THR A 65 -16.03 -9.29 18.20
CA THR A 65 -16.78 -8.96 19.41
C THR A 65 -16.17 -7.73 20.08
N VAL A 66 -16.98 -6.71 20.32
CA VAL A 66 -16.55 -5.44 20.95
C VAL A 66 -17.59 -4.97 21.94
N ASP A 67 -17.17 -4.40 23.06
CA ASP A 67 -18.05 -3.72 24.01
C ASP A 67 -18.81 -2.55 23.35
N ALA A 68 -20.11 -2.42 23.63
CA ALA A 68 -20.97 -1.42 22.99
C ALA A 68 -20.52 0.02 23.24
N GLN A 69 -19.97 0.33 24.42
CA GLN A 69 -19.44 1.66 24.71
C GLN A 69 -18.15 1.91 23.93
N THR A 70 -17.28 0.91 23.83
CA THR A 70 -16.07 0.96 23.00
C THR A 70 -16.42 1.20 21.53
N VAL A 71 -17.46 0.55 20.99
CA VAL A 71 -17.95 0.83 19.62
C VAL A 71 -18.32 2.30 19.46
N ARG A 72 -19.11 2.84 20.39
CA ARG A 72 -19.51 4.25 20.36
C ARG A 72 -18.29 5.18 20.41
N ASP A 73 -17.35 4.92 21.31
CA ASP A 73 -16.16 5.76 21.49
C ASP A 73 -15.25 5.71 20.25
N ARG A 74 -15.08 4.52 19.64
CA ARG A 74 -14.22 4.33 18.47
C ARG A 74 -14.81 4.91 17.19
N LEU A 75 -16.13 4.83 17.02
CA LEU A 75 -16.80 5.34 15.82
C LEU A 75 -17.20 6.82 15.97
N SER A 76 -17.16 7.37 17.18
CA SER A 76 -17.36 8.81 17.43
C SER A 76 -16.37 9.65 16.62
N GLY A 77 -16.89 10.65 15.90
CA GLY A 77 -16.10 11.49 14.99
C GLY A 77 -15.68 10.82 13.67
N LEU A 78 -15.79 9.49 13.54
CA LEU A 78 -15.64 8.78 12.28
C LEU A 78 -16.95 8.74 11.51
N LEU A 79 -18.03 8.34 12.20
CA LEU A 79 -19.39 8.32 11.69
C LEU A 79 -20.23 9.50 12.22
N PRO A 80 -21.25 9.94 11.48
CA PRO A 80 -22.26 10.88 11.97
C PRO A 80 -23.00 10.36 13.20
N ASP A 81 -23.33 11.25 14.14
CA ASP A 81 -24.02 10.92 15.39
C ASP A 81 -25.37 10.23 15.16
N GLU A 82 -26.04 10.51 14.03
CA GLU A 82 -27.30 9.89 13.67
C GLU A 82 -27.22 8.38 13.47
N LEU A 83 -26.01 7.84 13.19
CA LEU A 83 -25.74 6.41 13.08
C LEU A 83 -25.28 5.78 14.41
N LEU A 84 -24.94 6.60 15.42
CA LEU A 84 -24.38 6.16 16.69
C LEU A 84 -25.40 6.17 17.85
N VAL A 85 -26.64 6.58 17.57
CA VAL A 85 -27.75 6.57 18.53
C VAL A 85 -27.95 5.15 19.09
N ASP A 86 -27.90 4.15 18.20
CA ASP A 86 -27.98 2.73 18.55
C ASP A 86 -26.83 1.95 17.91
N PRO A 87 -25.71 1.73 18.63
CA PRO A 87 -24.60 0.91 18.15
C PRO A 87 -25.00 -0.54 17.83
N ALA A 88 -26.06 -1.08 18.45
CA ALA A 88 -26.51 -2.44 18.18
C ALA A 88 -27.08 -2.58 16.76
N ALA A 89 -27.71 -1.52 16.23
CA ALA A 89 -28.17 -1.49 14.84
C ALA A 89 -27.00 -1.63 13.84
N LEU A 90 -25.79 -1.18 14.20
CA LEU A 90 -24.59 -1.37 13.38
C LEU A 90 -24.10 -2.82 13.39
N ALA A 91 -24.37 -3.57 14.46
CA ALA A 91 -24.01 -4.99 14.59
C ALA A 91 -25.06 -5.93 13.98
N ALA A 92 -26.34 -5.52 13.93
CA ALA A 92 -27.45 -6.40 13.56
C ALA A 92 -27.42 -7.02 12.14
N GLY A 93 -26.65 -6.48 11.19
CA GLY A 93 -26.79 -6.86 9.79
C GLY A 93 -28.16 -6.49 9.19
N ASP A 94 -28.50 -7.07 8.04
CA ASP A 94 -29.87 -7.03 7.47
C ASP A 94 -30.77 -8.12 8.11
N SER A 95 -30.19 -9.00 8.92
CA SER A 95 -30.90 -9.88 9.85
C SER A 95 -31.42 -9.07 11.04
N ALA A 96 -32.65 -9.32 11.49
CA ALA A 96 -33.24 -8.57 12.61
C ALA A 96 -32.61 -8.91 13.99
N ASP A 97 -31.67 -9.86 14.03
CA ASP A 97 -31.11 -10.38 15.26
C ASP A 97 -29.70 -9.84 15.48
N ALA A 98 -29.61 -8.59 15.95
CA ALA A 98 -28.40 -8.15 16.64
C ALA A 98 -28.23 -9.05 17.87
N THR A 99 -27.18 -9.86 17.88
CA THR A 99 -26.79 -10.64 19.06
C THR A 99 -26.08 -9.73 20.05
N ALA A 100 -26.80 -8.75 20.59
CA ALA A 100 -26.41 -8.10 21.82
C ALA A 100 -26.41 -9.19 22.90
N THR A 101 -25.23 -9.52 23.39
CA THR A 101 -25.06 -10.48 24.47
C THR A 101 -25.47 -9.82 25.80
N THR A 102 -25.85 -10.64 26.77
CA THR A 102 -26.28 -10.19 28.10
C THR A 102 -25.21 -9.41 28.88
N ASP A 103 -23.97 -9.41 28.41
CA ASP A 103 -22.80 -8.75 29.03
C ASP A 103 -22.47 -7.36 28.44
N GLY A 104 -23.26 -6.85 27.49
CA GLY A 104 -23.04 -5.53 26.88
C GLY A 104 -22.06 -5.52 25.70
N THR A 105 -21.65 -6.69 25.21
CA THR A 105 -20.86 -6.80 23.98
C THR A 105 -21.74 -6.94 22.73
N LEU A 106 -21.17 -6.55 21.59
CA LEU A 106 -21.78 -6.61 20.27
C LEU A 106 -20.91 -7.48 19.38
N VAL A 107 -21.55 -8.43 18.68
CA VAL A 107 -20.88 -9.30 17.71
C VAL A 107 -21.14 -8.75 16.30
N PHE A 108 -20.07 -8.45 15.58
CA PHE A 108 -20.12 -8.03 14.19
C PHE A 108 -19.68 -9.20 13.32
N ASP A 109 -20.60 -9.77 12.56
CA ASP A 109 -20.28 -10.73 11.50
C ASP A 109 -19.69 -10.03 10.26
N ALA A 110 -19.33 -10.81 9.24
CA ALA A 110 -18.75 -10.30 8.01
C ALA A 110 -19.64 -9.25 7.31
N ALA A 111 -20.97 -9.42 7.34
CA ALA A 111 -21.91 -8.49 6.70
C ALA A 111 -22.03 -7.17 7.47
N ALA A 112 -22.09 -7.24 8.81
CA ALA A 112 -22.10 -6.08 9.69
C ALA A 112 -20.78 -5.30 9.57
N LEU A 113 -19.64 -5.99 9.54
CA LEU A 113 -18.31 -5.39 9.31
C LEU A 113 -18.24 -4.72 7.94
N GLU A 114 -18.70 -5.39 6.88
CA GLU A 114 -18.71 -4.80 5.54
C GLU A 114 -19.54 -3.51 5.50
N ARG A 115 -20.73 -3.52 6.12
CA ARG A 115 -21.60 -2.34 6.18
C ARG A 115 -20.95 -1.19 6.94
N VAL A 116 -20.39 -1.43 8.14
CA VAL A 116 -19.66 -0.41 8.91
C VAL A 116 -18.50 0.14 8.07
N GLY A 117 -17.76 -0.74 7.40
CA GLY A 117 -16.70 -0.36 6.48
C GLY A 117 -17.16 0.56 5.36
N LEU A 118 -18.28 0.24 4.71
CA LEU A 118 -18.85 1.06 3.64
C LEU A 118 -19.28 2.44 4.15
N LEU A 119 -19.81 2.53 5.37
CA LEU A 119 -20.15 3.81 6.01
C LEU A 119 -18.88 4.64 6.33
N LEU A 120 -17.75 3.98 6.58
CA LEU A 120 -16.46 4.63 6.87
C LEU A 120 -15.70 5.10 5.62
N MET A 121 -16.05 4.66 4.41
CA MET A 121 -15.32 5.02 3.17
C MET A 121 -15.10 6.54 2.94
N PRO A 122 -16.01 7.46 3.32
CA PRO A 122 -15.73 8.91 3.32
C PRO A 122 -14.49 9.31 4.10
N ARG A 123 -14.14 8.59 5.17
CA ARG A 123 -12.95 8.81 6.02
C ARG A 123 -11.70 8.09 5.52
N VAL A 124 -11.82 7.27 4.48
CA VAL A 124 -10.70 6.52 3.90
C VAL A 124 -10.19 7.25 2.65
N ALA A 125 -8.88 7.27 2.48
CA ALA A 125 -8.22 7.59 1.22
C ALA A 125 -7.44 6.36 0.73
N TYR A 126 -7.30 6.22 -0.58
CA TYR A 126 -6.60 5.10 -1.19
C TYR A 126 -5.40 5.62 -1.96
N GLY A 127 -4.26 4.94 -1.85
CA GLY A 127 -3.06 5.31 -2.56
C GLY A 127 -2.18 4.17 -2.98
N VAL A 128 -1.32 4.47 -3.95
CA VAL A 128 -0.48 3.49 -4.64
C VAL A 128 0.97 3.92 -4.72
N LEU A 129 1.86 2.94 -4.64
CA LEU A 129 3.28 3.09 -4.94
C LEU A 129 3.47 2.87 -6.45
N ASN A 130 3.90 3.91 -7.15
CA ASN A 130 3.90 4.00 -8.61
C ASN A 130 5.20 4.62 -9.15
N GLY A 131 6.30 4.44 -8.41
CA GLY A 131 7.63 4.93 -8.78
C GLY A 131 8.41 4.02 -9.73
N GLY A 132 7.96 2.77 -9.91
CA GLY A 132 8.64 1.77 -10.72
C GLY A 132 8.15 1.74 -12.17
N SER A 133 9.10 1.63 -13.11
CA SER A 133 8.81 1.29 -14.51
C SER A 133 8.62 -0.22 -14.68
N ALA A 134 7.89 -0.60 -15.73
CA ALA A 134 7.60 -1.99 -16.09
C ALA A 134 8.76 -2.69 -16.80
N THR A 135 9.99 -2.15 -16.74
CA THR A 135 11.20 -2.77 -17.31
C THR A 135 11.41 -4.21 -16.83
N SER A 136 10.99 -4.55 -15.61
CA SER A 136 11.06 -5.93 -15.12
C SER A 136 10.13 -6.91 -15.86
N TYR A 137 9.02 -6.43 -16.44
CA TYR A 137 8.11 -7.29 -17.22
C TYR A 137 8.76 -7.72 -18.53
N ALA A 138 9.63 -6.87 -19.09
CA ALA A 138 10.37 -7.11 -20.32
C ALA A 138 11.80 -7.68 -20.09
N ASP A 139 12.17 -7.99 -18.86
CA ASP A 139 13.54 -8.40 -18.51
C ASP A 139 13.73 -9.91 -18.80
N ARG A 140 14.25 -10.22 -19.99
CA ARG A 140 14.52 -11.61 -20.42
C ARG A 140 15.42 -12.36 -19.43
N THR A 141 16.44 -11.70 -18.88
CA THR A 141 17.39 -12.33 -17.94
C THR A 141 16.69 -12.76 -16.64
N LYS A 142 15.81 -11.91 -16.09
CA LYS A 142 15.03 -12.28 -14.91
C LYS A 142 14.06 -13.42 -15.19
N ASN A 143 13.33 -13.36 -16.31
CA ASN A 143 12.34 -14.37 -16.66
C ASN A 143 13.00 -15.73 -16.98
N SER A 144 14.13 -15.74 -17.71
CA SER A 144 14.91 -16.96 -17.93
C SER A 144 15.48 -17.53 -16.62
N GLY A 145 15.80 -16.67 -15.65
CA GLY A 145 16.24 -17.09 -14.32
C GLY A 145 15.15 -17.75 -13.48
N PHE A 146 13.87 -17.54 -13.82
CA PHE A 146 12.74 -18.25 -13.22
C PHE A 146 12.50 -19.61 -13.90
N SER A 147 12.31 -19.62 -15.22
CA SER A 147 12.28 -20.83 -16.05
C SER A 147 12.54 -20.48 -17.51
N SER A 148 13.60 -21.03 -18.07
CA SER A 148 13.93 -20.90 -19.50
C SER A 148 12.88 -21.56 -20.39
N GLU A 149 12.35 -22.69 -19.98
CA GLU A 149 11.37 -23.49 -20.74
C GLU A 149 10.03 -22.77 -20.85
N LEU A 150 9.56 -22.15 -19.75
CA LEU A 150 8.33 -21.35 -19.78
C LEU A 150 8.50 -20.09 -20.63
N LEU A 151 9.67 -19.44 -20.57
CA LEU A 151 9.95 -18.27 -21.40
C LEU A 151 9.97 -18.63 -22.89
N GLU A 152 10.58 -19.76 -23.27
CA GLU A 152 10.59 -20.23 -24.67
C GLU A 152 9.18 -20.55 -25.17
N LEU A 153 8.34 -21.19 -24.34
CA LEU A 153 6.96 -21.50 -24.69
C LEU A 153 6.09 -20.26 -24.88
N LEU A 154 6.36 -19.19 -24.14
CA LEU A 154 5.59 -17.94 -24.12
C LEU A 154 6.29 -16.78 -24.83
N GLU A 155 7.33 -17.06 -25.63
CA GLU A 155 8.17 -16.03 -26.23
C GLU A 155 7.39 -15.02 -27.08
N PRO A 156 6.46 -15.42 -27.97
CA PRO A 156 5.70 -14.46 -28.78
C PRO A 156 4.84 -13.50 -27.93
N GLU A 157 4.16 -14.01 -26.92
CA GLU A 157 3.36 -13.21 -25.99
C GLU A 157 4.24 -12.31 -25.12
N PHE A 158 5.38 -12.83 -24.67
CA PHE A 158 6.36 -12.09 -23.88
C PHE A 158 6.91 -10.90 -24.67
N ASP A 159 7.34 -11.09 -25.92
CA ASP A 159 7.89 -10.02 -26.75
C ASP A 159 6.86 -8.94 -27.03
N ARG A 160 5.63 -9.35 -27.38
CA ARG A 160 4.52 -8.42 -27.60
C ARG A 160 4.21 -7.58 -26.36
N LEU A 161 4.17 -8.18 -25.17
CA LEU A 161 3.92 -7.45 -23.91
C LEU A 161 5.11 -6.57 -23.52
N SER A 162 6.33 -7.00 -23.85
CA SER A 162 7.56 -6.25 -23.61
C SER A 162 7.57 -4.95 -24.39
N GLU A 163 7.27 -4.98 -25.69
CA GLU A 163 7.19 -3.78 -26.54
C GLU A 163 6.20 -2.74 -26.01
N LEU A 164 5.12 -3.19 -25.37
CA LEU A 164 4.06 -2.32 -24.83
C LEU A 164 4.37 -1.77 -23.43
N SER A 165 5.25 -2.43 -22.68
CA SER A 165 5.49 -2.16 -21.27
C SER A 165 6.87 -1.58 -20.98
N GLU A 166 7.82 -1.74 -21.91
CA GLU A 166 9.20 -1.32 -21.69
C GLU A 166 9.30 0.19 -21.43
N GLY A 167 9.92 0.55 -20.30
CA GLY A 167 10.08 1.94 -19.88
C GLY A 167 8.82 2.64 -19.37
N ALA A 168 7.62 2.10 -19.63
CA ALA A 168 6.36 2.67 -19.16
C ALA A 168 6.20 2.56 -17.63
N PRO A 169 5.52 3.53 -16.97
CA PRO A 169 5.10 3.36 -15.58
C PRO A 169 4.23 2.11 -15.41
N LYS A 170 4.49 1.29 -14.38
CA LYS A 170 3.71 0.06 -14.15
C LYS A 170 2.21 0.32 -14.05
N GLY A 171 1.78 1.42 -13.43
CA GLY A 171 0.35 1.70 -13.27
C GLY A 171 -0.42 1.87 -14.58
N VAL A 172 0.25 2.22 -15.68
CA VAL A 172 -0.39 2.47 -16.99
C VAL A 172 -0.30 1.27 -17.94
N THR A 173 0.46 0.23 -17.58
CA THR A 173 0.46 -1.01 -18.34
C THR A 173 -0.85 -1.77 -18.13
N PRO A 174 -1.29 -2.58 -19.11
CA PRO A 174 -2.49 -3.41 -19.00
C PRO A 174 -2.45 -4.31 -17.76
N GLY A 175 -3.55 -4.36 -17.01
CA GLY A 175 -3.66 -5.24 -15.84
C GLY A 175 -3.91 -6.70 -16.21
N PHE A 176 -4.41 -6.95 -17.42
CA PHE A 176 -4.62 -8.28 -17.99
C PHE A 176 -4.71 -8.22 -19.52
N VAL A 177 -4.66 -9.39 -20.15
CA VAL A 177 -4.89 -9.59 -21.59
C VAL A 177 -6.20 -10.35 -21.76
N ASN A 178 -7.05 -9.91 -22.70
CA ASN A 178 -8.32 -10.56 -23.00
C ASN A 178 -8.08 -11.93 -23.69
N PRO A 179 -9.08 -12.84 -23.68
CA PRO A 179 -8.96 -14.13 -24.37
C PRO A 179 -8.69 -14.04 -25.88
N ASP A 180 -9.06 -12.93 -26.52
CA ASP A 180 -8.79 -12.65 -27.93
C ASP A 180 -7.38 -12.02 -28.17
N GLY A 181 -6.60 -11.87 -27.11
CA GLY A 181 -5.27 -11.27 -27.14
C GLY A 181 -5.27 -9.74 -27.14
N SER A 182 -6.41 -9.06 -27.10
CA SER A 182 -6.45 -7.59 -26.92
C SER A 182 -6.07 -7.20 -25.49
N LEU A 183 -5.58 -5.97 -25.30
CA LEU A 183 -5.17 -5.49 -23.98
C LEU A 183 -6.39 -5.06 -23.17
N GLY A 184 -6.46 -5.49 -21.91
CA GLY A 184 -7.44 -4.98 -20.96
C GLY A 184 -7.06 -3.58 -20.44
N PRO A 185 -7.92 -2.99 -19.59
CA PRO A 185 -7.61 -1.72 -18.92
C PRO A 185 -6.34 -1.79 -18.07
N SER A 186 -5.72 -0.63 -17.83
CA SER A 186 -4.53 -0.53 -17.01
C SER A 186 -4.79 -0.84 -15.52
N PHE A 187 -3.73 -1.15 -14.77
CA PHE A 187 -3.82 -1.31 -13.31
C PHE A 187 -4.50 -0.11 -12.63
N LEU A 188 -4.12 1.12 -12.99
CA LEU A 188 -4.73 2.35 -12.47
C LEU A 188 -6.19 2.50 -12.88
N GLN A 189 -6.55 2.21 -14.13
CA GLN A 189 -7.93 2.30 -14.59
C GLN A 189 -8.83 1.34 -13.80
N LEU A 190 -8.40 0.10 -13.58
CA LEU A 190 -9.13 -0.88 -12.79
C LEU A 190 -9.30 -0.44 -11.33
N LYS A 191 -8.25 0.12 -10.73
CA LYS A 191 -8.31 0.66 -9.36
C LYS A 191 -9.25 1.85 -9.28
N MET A 192 -9.11 2.86 -10.13
CA MET A 192 -9.99 4.03 -10.18
C MET A 192 -11.45 3.62 -10.34
N ARG A 193 -11.73 2.70 -11.27
CA ARG A 193 -13.07 2.15 -11.49
C ARG A 193 -13.63 1.53 -10.21
N HIS A 194 -12.82 0.72 -9.51
CA HIS A 194 -13.23 0.12 -8.25
C HIS A 194 -13.52 1.18 -7.18
N LEU A 195 -12.69 2.23 -7.04
CA LEU A 195 -12.93 3.30 -6.05
C LEU A 195 -14.28 3.97 -6.28
N LEU A 196 -14.62 4.25 -7.54
CA LEU A 196 -15.89 4.87 -7.91
C LEU A 196 -17.09 3.94 -7.64
N ILE A 197 -16.98 2.64 -7.93
CA ILE A 197 -18.00 1.64 -7.55
C ILE A 197 -18.17 1.62 -6.03
N THR A 198 -17.07 1.58 -5.28
CA THR A 198 -17.11 1.53 -3.81
C THR A 198 -17.70 2.82 -3.22
N ALA A 199 -17.50 3.96 -3.86
CA ALA A 199 -18.19 5.20 -3.50
C ALA A 199 -19.72 5.10 -3.69
N LEU A 200 -20.20 4.48 -4.77
CA LEU A 200 -21.64 4.21 -4.96
C LEU A 200 -22.18 3.23 -3.89
N ARG A 201 -21.41 2.18 -3.56
CA ARG A 201 -21.75 1.24 -2.49
C ARG A 201 -21.84 1.93 -1.13
N SER A 202 -20.91 2.84 -0.83
CA SER A 202 -20.91 3.66 0.38
C SER A 202 -22.19 4.52 0.46
N ARG A 203 -22.54 5.22 -0.62
CA ARG A 203 -23.81 5.98 -0.69
C ARG A 203 -25.04 5.12 -0.46
N SER A 204 -25.06 3.92 -1.06
CA SER A 204 -26.14 2.96 -0.83
C SER A 204 -26.23 2.52 0.63
N ALA A 205 -25.09 2.35 1.32
CA ALA A 205 -25.07 2.01 2.75
C ALA A 205 -25.68 3.14 3.60
N TYR A 206 -25.34 4.40 3.33
CA TYR A 206 -25.95 5.55 4.00
C TYR A 206 -27.46 5.65 3.74
N ARG A 207 -27.92 5.42 2.50
CA ARG A 207 -29.36 5.41 2.16
C ARG A 207 -30.12 4.32 2.91
N ARG A 208 -29.56 3.11 3.00
CA ARG A 208 -30.17 2.02 3.78
C ARG A 208 -30.25 2.36 5.27
N ALA A 209 -29.21 2.97 5.82
CA ALA A 209 -29.15 3.27 7.25
C ALA A 209 -30.00 4.48 7.68
N LEU A 210 -30.16 5.49 6.81
CA LEU A 210 -30.78 6.77 7.19
C LEU A 210 -32.02 7.15 6.37
N GLY A 211 -32.30 6.45 5.27
CA GLY A 211 -33.27 6.88 4.24
C GLY A 211 -32.71 7.96 3.32
N ASP A 212 -33.31 8.11 2.13
CA ASP A 212 -32.74 8.93 1.04
C ASP A 212 -32.48 10.39 1.41
N SER A 213 -33.49 11.08 1.97
CA SER A 213 -33.39 12.51 2.26
C SER A 213 -32.33 12.82 3.32
N LYS A 214 -32.22 11.97 4.36
CA LYS A 214 -31.27 12.17 5.47
C LYS A 214 -29.87 11.74 5.06
N ALA A 215 -29.76 10.67 4.28
CA ALA A 215 -28.49 10.21 3.72
C ALA A 215 -27.84 11.31 2.88
N ALA A 216 -28.57 11.95 1.97
CA ALA A 216 -28.05 13.05 1.14
C ALA A 216 -27.49 14.20 2.01
N ALA A 217 -28.30 14.71 2.95
CA ALA A 217 -27.91 15.80 3.83
C ALA A 217 -26.68 15.47 4.71
N VAL A 218 -26.48 14.20 5.04
CA VAL A 218 -25.30 13.73 5.80
C VAL A 218 -24.08 13.59 4.88
N THR A 219 -24.22 12.92 3.74
CA THR A 219 -23.09 12.65 2.84
C THR A 219 -22.51 13.92 2.22
N ASP A 220 -23.32 14.97 2.04
CA ASP A 220 -22.86 16.27 1.51
C ASP A 220 -21.87 16.98 2.45
N ARG A 221 -21.87 16.62 3.74
CA ARG A 221 -20.95 17.15 4.76
C ARG A 221 -19.70 16.30 4.95
N LEU A 222 -19.62 15.14 4.29
CA LEU A 222 -18.51 14.21 4.43
C LEU A 222 -17.54 14.32 3.24
N PRO A 223 -16.25 13.97 3.42
CA PRO A 223 -15.33 13.92 2.30
C PRO A 223 -15.75 12.86 1.27
N ALA A 224 -15.37 13.06 0.01
CA ALA A 224 -15.64 12.10 -1.05
C ALA A 224 -15.01 10.72 -0.71
N PRO A 225 -15.78 9.60 -0.72
CA PRO A 225 -15.25 8.26 -0.42
C PRO A 225 -13.99 7.93 -1.23
N LEU A 226 -12.93 7.46 -0.55
CA LEU A 226 -11.67 7.00 -1.15
C LEU A 226 -10.88 8.05 -1.97
N ALA A 227 -11.41 9.26 -2.15
CA ALA A 227 -10.82 10.33 -2.93
C ALA A 227 -10.29 11.48 -2.04
N PRO A 228 -9.24 12.21 -2.47
CA PRO A 228 -8.48 11.98 -3.70
C PRO A 228 -7.66 10.68 -3.64
N LEU A 229 -7.49 10.03 -4.80
CA LEU A 229 -6.45 9.03 -4.98
C LEU A 229 -5.11 9.70 -4.71
N PHE A 230 -4.22 9.06 -3.95
CA PHE A 230 -2.87 9.56 -3.75
C PHE A 230 -1.81 8.57 -4.24
N GLN A 231 -0.60 9.05 -4.50
CA GLN A 231 0.47 8.16 -4.93
C GLN A 231 1.87 8.68 -4.61
N MET A 232 2.83 7.76 -4.62
CA MET A 232 4.25 8.09 -4.72
C MET A 232 4.76 7.72 -6.11
N THR A 233 5.27 8.70 -6.87
CA THR A 233 5.88 8.49 -8.18
C THR A 233 7.40 8.60 -8.11
N SER A 234 8.10 8.46 -9.23
CA SER A 234 9.52 8.81 -9.37
C SER A 234 9.71 9.84 -10.47
N HIS A 235 10.90 10.42 -10.59
CA HIS A 235 11.24 11.30 -11.71
C HIS A 235 11.05 10.64 -13.09
N GLN A 236 11.10 9.30 -13.14
CA GLN A 236 10.91 8.54 -14.38
C GLN A 236 9.43 8.32 -14.72
N THR A 237 8.54 8.31 -13.72
CA THR A 237 7.13 7.97 -13.93
C THR A 237 6.19 9.17 -13.83
N HIS A 238 6.58 10.24 -13.14
CA HIS A 238 5.69 11.34 -12.76
C HIS A 238 4.97 12.01 -13.94
N ASP A 239 5.73 12.52 -14.91
CA ASP A 239 5.17 13.30 -16.02
C ASP A 239 4.30 12.46 -16.95
N GLU A 240 4.68 11.21 -17.18
CA GLU A 240 3.90 10.30 -18.01
C GLU A 240 2.58 9.94 -17.32
N LEU A 241 2.61 9.65 -16.01
CA LEU A 241 1.40 9.39 -15.24
C LEU A 241 0.44 10.58 -15.26
N ALA A 242 0.95 11.80 -15.09
CA ALA A 242 0.15 13.01 -15.13
C ALA A 242 -0.61 13.15 -16.46
N LYS A 243 0.06 12.93 -17.60
CA LYS A 243 -0.57 12.96 -18.94
C LYS A 243 -1.64 11.87 -19.11
N GLN A 244 -1.42 10.70 -18.52
CA GLN A 244 -2.37 9.58 -18.64
C GLN A 244 -3.64 9.84 -17.82
N TYR A 245 -3.57 10.56 -16.70
CA TYR A 245 -4.76 10.93 -15.94
C TYR A 245 -5.73 11.81 -16.71
N ASP A 246 -5.21 12.74 -17.53
CA ASP A 246 -6.06 13.56 -18.39
C ASP A 246 -6.82 12.71 -19.40
N ARG A 247 -6.18 11.67 -19.96
CA ARG A 247 -6.83 10.72 -20.88
C ARG A 247 -7.86 9.84 -20.18
N TYR A 248 -7.57 9.39 -18.97
CA TYR A 248 -8.46 8.53 -18.18
C TYR A 248 -9.77 9.23 -17.80
N ARG A 249 -9.78 10.56 -17.70
CA ARG A 249 -10.99 11.30 -17.33
C ARG A 249 -12.12 11.08 -18.34
N ASP A 250 -11.77 11.02 -19.61
CA ASP A 250 -12.72 10.87 -20.72
C ASP A 250 -12.87 9.42 -21.17
N ASP A 251 -12.18 8.47 -20.52
CA ASP A 251 -12.28 7.05 -20.83
C ASP A 251 -13.67 6.52 -20.44
N PRO A 252 -14.41 5.83 -21.34
CA PRO A 252 -15.74 5.28 -21.06
C PRO A 252 -15.80 4.37 -19.83
N LEU A 253 -14.70 3.73 -19.44
CA LEU A 253 -14.62 2.89 -18.25
C LEU A 253 -14.80 3.71 -16.95
N LEU A 254 -14.46 5.00 -16.98
CA LEU A 254 -14.45 5.88 -15.82
C LEU A 254 -15.45 7.03 -15.94
N ALA A 255 -15.64 7.61 -17.13
CA ALA A 255 -16.43 8.83 -17.34
C ALA A 255 -17.85 8.75 -16.76
N ASP A 256 -18.58 7.66 -17.05
CA ASP A 256 -19.94 7.45 -16.55
C ASP A 256 -19.99 7.35 -15.02
N LEU A 257 -18.98 6.72 -14.42
CA LEU A 257 -18.87 6.58 -12.97
C LEU A 257 -18.45 7.88 -12.30
N ILE A 258 -17.56 8.65 -12.93
CA ILE A 258 -17.18 10.00 -12.48
C ILE A 258 -18.44 10.88 -12.47
N ALA A 259 -19.25 10.83 -13.53
CA ALA A 259 -20.50 11.59 -13.59
C ALA A 259 -21.52 11.13 -12.52
N ALA A 260 -21.73 9.81 -12.37
CA ALA A 260 -22.67 9.26 -11.40
C ALA A 260 -22.25 9.51 -9.94
N THR A 261 -20.94 9.52 -9.67
CA THR A 261 -20.40 9.78 -8.34
C THR A 261 -20.15 11.26 -8.07
N GLY A 262 -19.92 12.09 -9.09
CA GLY A 262 -19.34 13.43 -8.91
C GLY A 262 -17.91 13.40 -8.36
N ILE A 263 -17.24 12.26 -8.39
CA ILE A 263 -15.86 12.08 -7.90
C ILE A 263 -14.95 11.90 -9.10
N ASP A 264 -13.99 12.81 -9.25
CA ASP A 264 -12.95 12.68 -10.27
C ASP A 264 -11.75 11.91 -9.70
N ALA A 265 -11.73 10.59 -9.92
CA ALA A 265 -10.64 9.71 -9.46
C ALA A 265 -9.30 9.96 -10.19
N THR A 266 -9.29 10.77 -11.27
CA THR A 266 -8.07 11.14 -12.01
C THR A 266 -7.35 12.34 -11.41
N LYS A 267 -7.98 13.07 -10.48
CA LYS A 267 -7.33 14.13 -9.70
C LYS A 267 -6.47 13.53 -8.59
N VAL A 268 -5.35 12.96 -9.01
CA VAL A 268 -4.39 12.31 -8.14
C VAL A 268 -3.50 13.34 -7.44
N ILE A 269 -3.30 13.19 -6.13
CA ILE A 269 -2.32 13.96 -5.36
C ILE A 269 -1.13 13.07 -4.98
N GLY A 270 -0.02 13.65 -4.54
CA GLY A 270 1.12 12.84 -4.13
C GLY A 270 2.43 13.60 -4.13
N ALA A 271 3.51 12.83 -4.10
CA ALA A 271 4.86 13.35 -4.18
C ALA A 271 5.75 12.46 -5.07
N VAL A 272 6.81 13.08 -5.58
CA VAL A 272 7.86 12.39 -6.33
C VAL A 272 8.92 11.94 -5.36
N GLN A 273 9.23 10.64 -5.32
CA GLN A 273 10.32 10.13 -4.51
C GLN A 273 11.66 10.68 -5.05
N PRO A 274 12.54 11.21 -4.19
CA PRO A 274 13.88 11.61 -4.59
C PRO A 274 14.75 10.38 -4.82
N LEU A 275 15.82 10.54 -5.61
CA LEU A 275 16.91 9.56 -5.64
C LEU A 275 17.96 9.94 -4.61
N VAL A 276 18.61 8.94 -4.02
CA VAL A 276 19.73 9.09 -3.09
C VAL A 276 20.98 8.46 -3.70
N SER A 277 22.15 8.89 -3.24
CA SER A 277 23.41 8.26 -3.68
C SER A 277 23.67 6.95 -2.95
N ALA A 278 24.27 5.99 -3.65
CA ALA A 278 24.95 4.88 -3.02
C ALA A 278 26.10 5.37 -2.11
N TYR A 279 26.38 4.60 -1.05
CA TYR A 279 27.51 4.81 -0.15
C TYR A 279 28.55 3.70 -0.30
N THR A 280 29.76 3.94 0.20
CA THR A 280 30.86 2.96 0.18
C THR A 280 30.48 1.62 0.81
N HIS A 281 31.13 0.53 0.39
CA HIS A 281 30.79 -0.84 0.82
C HIS A 281 31.07 -1.07 2.32
N SER A 282 30.38 -2.03 2.97
CA SER A 282 30.56 -2.34 4.42
C SER A 282 32.00 -2.61 4.80
N ASP A 283 32.76 -3.19 3.87
CA ASP A 283 34.14 -3.62 4.10
C ASP A 283 35.12 -2.44 4.24
N GLU A 284 34.73 -1.24 3.79
CA GLU A 284 35.50 0.00 4.04
C GLU A 284 35.28 0.56 5.46
N GLY A 285 34.36 -0.01 6.24
CA GLY A 285 34.10 0.39 7.61
C GLY A 285 33.37 1.74 7.75
N ARG A 286 33.56 2.38 8.92
CA ARG A 286 33.09 3.73 9.22
C ARG A 286 34.29 4.68 9.34
N PRO A 287 34.16 5.95 8.93
CA PRO A 287 32.98 6.57 8.34
C PRO A 287 32.72 6.10 6.89
N LYS A 288 31.45 5.99 6.53
CA LYS A 288 31.00 5.81 5.15
C LYS A 288 31.16 7.09 4.36
N ARG A 289 31.36 6.95 3.05
CA ARG A 289 31.45 8.06 2.09
C ARG A 289 30.44 7.85 0.95
N VAL A 290 30.20 8.90 0.17
CA VAL A 290 29.51 8.76 -1.12
C VAL A 290 30.33 7.83 -2.01
N PHE A 291 29.68 6.83 -2.60
CA PHE A 291 30.31 6.03 -3.64
C PHE A 291 30.37 6.85 -4.93
N ALA A 292 31.57 7.09 -5.45
CA ALA A 292 31.83 8.02 -6.55
C ALA A 292 32.74 7.44 -7.63
N SER A 293 32.80 6.11 -7.76
CA SER A 293 33.70 5.40 -8.69
C SER A 293 32.98 4.40 -9.60
N ALA A 294 31.70 4.63 -9.91
CA ALA A 294 30.92 3.71 -10.73
C ALA A 294 31.57 3.50 -12.10
N HIS A 295 31.59 2.25 -12.57
CA HIS A 295 32.22 1.86 -13.85
C HIS A 295 33.71 2.26 -13.97
N GLY A 296 34.40 2.45 -12.83
CA GLY A 296 35.82 2.85 -12.81
C GLY A 296 36.06 4.32 -13.15
N ARG A 297 35.03 5.16 -13.16
CA ARG A 297 35.14 6.60 -13.45
C ARG A 297 35.10 7.40 -12.16
N GLU A 298 36.02 8.36 -12.02
CA GLU A 298 36.02 9.30 -10.90
C GLU A 298 34.80 10.23 -10.95
N ASP A 299 34.31 10.66 -9.77
CA ASP A 299 33.12 11.50 -9.60
C ASP A 299 31.83 10.94 -10.23
N GLU A 300 31.73 9.61 -10.31
CA GLU A 300 30.61 8.89 -10.91
C GLU A 300 29.80 8.17 -9.82
N PRO A 301 28.71 8.76 -9.29
CA PRO A 301 27.87 8.15 -8.29
C PRO A 301 26.83 7.22 -8.90
N ILE A 302 26.23 6.38 -8.06
CA ILE A 302 25.06 5.56 -8.39
C ILE A 302 23.82 6.18 -7.75
N ALA A 303 22.84 6.52 -8.58
CA ALA A 303 21.54 7.01 -8.13
C ALA A 303 20.62 5.82 -7.80
N LEU A 304 20.05 5.82 -6.61
CA LEU A 304 19.18 4.75 -6.12
C LEU A 304 17.86 5.33 -5.60
N PRO A 305 16.73 4.65 -5.82
CA PRO A 305 15.52 4.95 -5.07
C PRO A 305 15.73 4.59 -3.59
N GLY A 306 15.21 5.38 -2.65
CA GLY A 306 15.30 5.05 -1.22
C GLY A 306 14.39 3.90 -0.77
N GLY A 307 13.69 3.25 -1.70
CA GLY A 307 12.83 2.10 -1.47
C GLY A 307 11.41 2.46 -1.00
N HIS A 308 10.51 1.47 -1.00
CA HIS A 308 9.09 1.67 -0.67
C HIS A 308 8.87 2.20 0.75
N GLY A 309 9.74 1.86 1.70
CA GLY A 309 9.68 2.36 3.09
C GLY A 309 9.90 3.87 3.21
N GLN A 310 10.53 4.50 2.22
CA GLN A 310 10.67 5.97 2.16
C GLN A 310 9.34 6.69 1.92
N SER A 311 8.30 5.96 1.50
CA SER A 311 6.97 6.52 1.24
C SER A 311 6.40 7.30 2.41
N PHE A 312 6.66 6.89 3.65
CA PHE A 312 6.17 7.64 4.81
C PHE A 312 6.77 9.03 4.94
N ALA A 313 8.05 9.19 4.59
CA ALA A 313 8.72 10.49 4.59
C ALA A 313 8.30 11.31 3.37
N VAL A 314 8.28 10.70 2.19
CA VAL A 314 7.96 11.35 0.91
C VAL A 314 6.50 11.84 0.88
N LEU A 315 5.57 11.04 1.40
CA LEU A 315 4.14 11.34 1.40
C LEU A 315 3.67 12.09 2.65
N LYS A 316 4.56 12.49 3.56
CA LYS A 316 4.20 13.12 4.84
C LYS A 316 3.23 14.30 4.66
N GLU A 317 3.54 15.21 3.75
CA GLU A 317 2.67 16.37 3.46
C GLU A 317 1.35 15.95 2.81
N THR A 318 1.36 14.88 2.01
CA THR A 318 0.14 14.31 1.41
C THR A 318 -0.76 13.73 2.50
N TYR A 319 -0.21 13.01 3.47
CA TYR A 319 -0.97 12.51 4.62
C TYR A 319 -1.54 13.63 5.47
N GLN A 320 -0.76 14.69 5.74
CA GLN A 320 -1.27 15.86 6.47
C GLN A 320 -2.46 16.50 5.73
N ARG A 321 -2.33 16.73 4.42
CA ARG A 321 -3.42 17.29 3.59
C ARG A 321 -4.66 16.42 3.61
N LEU A 322 -4.49 15.09 3.54
CA LEU A 322 -5.61 14.15 3.64
C LEU A 322 -6.28 14.23 5.03
N PHE A 323 -5.49 14.26 6.09
CA PHE A 323 -5.97 14.39 7.47
C PHE A 323 -6.78 15.67 7.69
N ASP A 324 -6.24 16.80 7.23
CA ASP A 324 -6.87 18.11 7.30
C ASP A 324 -8.17 18.17 6.48
N SER A 325 -8.26 17.41 5.38
CA SER A 325 -9.49 17.26 4.58
C SER A 325 -10.55 16.35 5.23
N GLY A 326 -10.31 15.84 6.44
CA GLY A 326 -11.24 15.00 7.18
C GLY A 326 -11.08 13.49 6.96
N LYS A 327 -10.00 13.05 6.30
CA LYS A 327 -9.63 11.63 6.21
C LYS A 327 -8.99 11.16 7.52
N ARG A 328 -9.19 9.88 7.83
CA ARG A 328 -8.70 9.23 9.06
C ARG A 328 -7.99 7.93 8.80
N PHE A 329 -8.19 7.33 7.62
CA PHE A 329 -7.49 6.11 7.24
C PHE A 329 -6.90 6.25 5.84
N VAL A 330 -5.76 5.61 5.61
CA VAL A 330 -5.17 5.47 4.27
C VAL A 330 -4.83 4.02 3.96
N TYR A 331 -5.19 3.58 2.76
CA TYR A 331 -4.61 2.40 2.14
C TYR A 331 -3.38 2.79 1.34
N LEU A 332 -2.30 2.01 1.47
CA LEU A 332 -1.11 2.14 0.64
C LEU A 332 -0.60 0.76 0.22
N GLY A 333 -0.26 0.61 -1.06
CA GLY A 333 0.27 -0.64 -1.59
C GLY A 333 0.76 -0.50 -3.02
N ASN A 334 1.28 -1.58 -3.57
CA ASN A 334 1.84 -1.58 -4.92
C ASN A 334 0.78 -1.44 -6.01
N VAL A 335 1.06 -0.62 -7.03
CA VAL A 335 0.13 -0.38 -8.13
C VAL A 335 -0.13 -1.64 -8.98
N ASP A 336 0.87 -2.51 -9.12
CA ASP A 336 0.81 -3.74 -9.91
C ASP A 336 0.14 -4.92 -9.20
N ASN A 337 -0.22 -4.76 -7.92
CA ASN A 337 -1.10 -5.71 -7.25
C ASN A 337 -2.55 -5.39 -7.65
N ILE A 338 -3.09 -6.09 -8.65
CA ILE A 338 -4.50 -5.92 -9.10
C ILE A 338 -5.52 -6.22 -7.98
N GLY A 339 -5.19 -7.15 -7.07
CA GLY A 339 -6.03 -7.53 -5.93
C GLY A 339 -5.99 -6.53 -4.78
N PHE A 340 -5.04 -5.59 -4.77
CA PHE A 340 -4.98 -4.53 -3.76
C PHE A 340 -6.11 -3.51 -3.98
N LEU A 341 -7.24 -3.73 -3.33
CA LEU A 341 -8.43 -2.91 -3.36
C LEU A 341 -8.91 -2.60 -1.93
N PRO A 342 -9.61 -1.48 -1.69
CA PRO A 342 -10.16 -1.18 -0.37
C PRO A 342 -11.08 -2.30 0.13
N SER A 343 -10.80 -2.83 1.33
CA SER A 343 -11.65 -3.82 1.99
C SER A 343 -12.52 -3.13 3.04
N PRO A 344 -13.86 -3.05 2.87
CA PRO A 344 -14.72 -2.49 3.91
C PRO A 344 -14.59 -3.24 5.24
N ILE A 345 -14.49 -4.56 5.22
CA ILE A 345 -14.30 -5.38 6.42
C ILE A 345 -13.00 -4.99 7.14
N GLY A 346 -11.88 -4.85 6.40
CA GLY A 346 -10.61 -4.42 6.98
C GLY A 346 -10.66 -3.03 7.61
N VAL A 347 -11.37 -2.08 6.96
CA VAL A 347 -11.59 -0.73 7.51
C VAL A 347 -12.40 -0.78 8.80
N ALA A 348 -13.48 -1.56 8.84
CA ALA A 348 -14.28 -1.73 10.05
C ALA A 348 -13.48 -2.36 11.18
N TYR A 349 -12.71 -3.42 10.89
CA TYR A 349 -11.83 -4.07 11.85
C TYR A 349 -10.84 -3.08 12.46
N LEU A 350 -10.14 -2.30 11.64
CA LEU A 350 -9.16 -1.34 12.15
C LEU A 350 -9.82 -0.28 13.04
N ALA A 351 -10.94 0.28 12.58
CA ALA A 351 -11.66 1.31 13.33
C ALA A 351 -12.19 0.78 14.68
N LEU A 352 -12.83 -0.40 14.70
CA LEU A 352 -13.44 -0.99 15.89
C LEU A 352 -12.40 -1.48 16.90
N THR A 353 -11.28 -2.05 16.43
CA THR A 353 -10.19 -2.50 17.31
C THR A 353 -9.32 -1.35 17.82
N GLY A 354 -9.35 -0.18 17.16
CA GLY A 354 -8.53 0.98 17.50
C GLY A 354 -7.02 0.75 17.30
N LYS A 355 -6.64 -0.20 16.44
CA LYS A 355 -5.24 -0.43 16.08
C LYS A 355 -4.78 0.66 15.10
N GLN A 356 -3.48 0.94 15.10
CA GLN A 356 -2.88 2.01 14.29
C GLN A 356 -2.64 1.61 12.84
N ALA A 357 -2.48 0.31 12.57
CA ALA A 357 -2.28 -0.20 11.24
C ALA A 357 -2.71 -1.67 11.12
N GLY A 358 -3.04 -2.09 9.91
CA GLY A 358 -3.20 -3.46 9.48
C GLY A 358 -2.41 -3.70 8.20
N PHE A 359 -1.93 -4.93 8.02
CA PHE A 359 -1.15 -5.35 6.86
C PHE A 359 -1.71 -6.66 6.34
N ASP A 360 -1.81 -6.80 5.02
CA ASP A 360 -2.35 -8.02 4.44
C ASP A 360 -1.22 -9.02 4.17
N PHE A 361 -1.50 -10.28 4.50
CA PHE A 361 -0.63 -11.41 4.23
C PHE A 361 -1.41 -12.48 3.45
N ALA A 362 -0.70 -13.22 2.61
CA ALA A 362 -1.21 -14.40 1.94
C ALA A 362 -0.46 -15.64 2.42
N TYR A 363 -1.09 -16.81 2.31
CA TYR A 363 -0.37 -18.07 2.49
C TYR A 363 0.69 -18.21 1.39
N LYS A 364 1.94 -18.39 1.81
CA LYS A 364 3.07 -18.54 0.90
C LYS A 364 2.87 -19.75 -0.02
N THR A 365 3.15 -19.56 -1.30
CA THR A 365 3.16 -20.60 -2.32
C THR A 365 4.59 -20.87 -2.81
N PRO A 366 4.80 -21.91 -3.65
CA PRO A 366 6.11 -22.17 -4.24
C PRO A 366 6.66 -21.04 -5.13
N VAL A 367 5.80 -20.17 -5.68
CA VAL A 367 6.22 -19.05 -6.54
C VAL A 367 6.65 -17.81 -5.74
N ASP A 368 6.33 -17.76 -4.44
CA ASP A 368 6.72 -16.69 -3.52
C ASP A 368 8.16 -16.88 -3.02
N VAL A 369 9.12 -16.79 -3.94
CA VAL A 369 10.54 -17.11 -3.68
C VAL A 369 11.33 -15.95 -3.05
N LYS A 370 10.81 -14.73 -3.15
CA LYS A 370 11.46 -13.51 -2.66
C LYS A 370 10.42 -12.52 -2.13
N GLY A 371 10.58 -12.10 -0.89
CA GLY A 371 9.77 -11.08 -0.24
C GLY A 371 9.85 -11.22 1.27
N GLY A 372 9.01 -10.47 1.96
CA GLY A 372 8.93 -10.49 3.41
C GLY A 372 7.92 -11.51 3.91
N ILE A 373 8.24 -12.20 5.01
CA ILE A 373 7.30 -13.04 5.75
C ILE A 373 7.01 -12.43 7.12
N LEU A 374 5.83 -12.71 7.67
CA LEU A 374 5.51 -12.33 9.04
C LEU A 374 6.33 -13.18 10.01
N VAL A 375 7.00 -12.51 10.94
CA VAL A 375 7.77 -13.13 12.01
C VAL A 375 7.41 -12.50 13.34
N ARG A 376 7.59 -13.26 14.42
CA ARG A 376 7.67 -12.71 15.77
C ARG A 376 9.14 -12.70 16.17
N ASP A 377 9.64 -11.55 16.59
CA ASP A 377 11.01 -11.41 17.05
C ASP A 377 11.20 -12.00 18.46
N THR A 378 12.46 -12.07 18.91
CA THR A 378 12.80 -12.58 20.25
C THR A 378 12.25 -11.74 21.41
N ASP A 379 11.79 -10.51 21.13
CA ASP A 379 11.16 -9.61 22.10
C ASP A 379 9.62 -9.74 22.06
N GLY A 380 9.08 -10.69 21.29
CA GLY A 380 7.66 -10.98 21.16
C GLY A 380 6.89 -10.07 20.21
N ARG A 381 7.57 -9.17 19.47
CA ARG A 381 6.95 -8.20 18.57
C ARG A 381 6.79 -8.79 17.17
N LEU A 382 5.70 -8.42 16.49
CA LEU A 382 5.52 -8.76 15.09
C LEU A 382 6.35 -7.86 14.19
N SER A 383 6.99 -8.46 13.19
CA SER A 383 7.76 -7.77 12.16
C SER A 383 7.61 -8.47 10.82
N CYS A 384 7.94 -7.78 9.74
CA CYS A 384 8.14 -8.39 8.44
C CYS A 384 9.64 -8.58 8.21
N ALA A 385 10.06 -9.78 7.81
CA ALA A 385 11.47 -10.12 7.58
C ALA A 385 11.66 -10.71 6.18
N ASP A 386 12.58 -10.13 5.41
CA ASP A 386 12.87 -10.58 4.05
C ASP A 386 13.59 -11.94 4.02
N ILE A 387 13.09 -12.83 3.16
CA ILE A 387 13.73 -14.11 2.86
C ILE A 387 15.08 -13.86 2.17
N GLY A 388 16.16 -14.34 2.77
CA GLY A 388 17.56 -14.14 2.38
C GLY A 388 18.28 -13.18 3.33
N PRO A 389 17.95 -11.87 3.33
CA PRO A 389 18.62 -10.88 4.18
C PRO A 389 18.38 -11.05 5.69
N ALA A 390 17.17 -11.44 6.09
CA ALA A 390 16.77 -11.52 7.50
C ALA A 390 16.38 -12.93 7.94
N VAL A 391 15.78 -13.72 7.05
CA VAL A 391 15.41 -15.13 7.30
C VAL A 391 16.15 -16.02 6.32
N SER A 392 16.82 -17.09 6.78
CA SER A 392 17.52 -17.97 5.84
C SER A 392 16.52 -18.75 4.98
N LYS A 393 16.90 -19.06 3.73
CA LYS A 393 16.06 -19.89 2.84
C LYS A 393 15.86 -21.31 3.39
N GLU A 394 16.80 -21.80 4.20
CA GLU A 394 16.72 -23.13 4.81
C GLU A 394 15.69 -23.16 5.93
N ASP A 395 15.64 -22.12 6.79
CA ASP A 395 14.64 -22.03 7.85
C ASP A 395 13.22 -21.97 7.27
N VAL A 396 13.03 -21.21 6.19
CA VAL A 396 11.76 -21.15 5.46
C VAL A 396 11.39 -22.52 4.91
N ARG A 397 12.33 -23.22 4.25
CA ARG A 397 12.10 -24.56 3.70
C ARG A 397 11.78 -25.57 4.80
N SER A 398 12.46 -25.52 5.94
CA SER A 398 12.21 -26.39 7.08
C SER A 398 10.80 -26.18 7.64
N ALA A 399 10.39 -24.91 7.78
CA ALA A 399 9.02 -24.56 8.18
C ALA A 399 7.97 -25.10 7.19
N GLU A 400 8.18 -24.94 5.87
CA GLU A 400 7.30 -25.50 4.83
C GLU A 400 7.19 -27.03 4.93
N GLN A 401 8.33 -27.73 5.11
CA GLN A 401 8.37 -29.20 5.22
C GLN A 401 7.66 -29.73 6.47
N SER A 402 7.63 -28.94 7.55
CA SER A 402 6.87 -29.27 8.76
C SER A 402 5.36 -29.01 8.63
N GLY A 403 4.90 -28.50 7.49
CA GLY A 403 3.49 -28.16 7.26
C GLY A 403 3.06 -26.87 7.95
N LYS A 404 3.99 -26.06 8.48
CA LYS A 404 3.66 -24.80 9.13
C LYS A 404 3.29 -23.75 8.07
N PRO A 405 2.09 -23.13 8.14
CA PRO A 405 1.74 -22.05 7.22
C PRO A 405 2.69 -20.87 7.38
N ILE A 406 3.14 -20.32 6.25
CA ILE A 406 3.99 -19.12 6.23
C ILE A 406 3.15 -17.98 5.66
N LEU A 407 3.09 -16.88 6.41
CA LEU A 407 2.35 -15.68 6.03
C LEU A 407 3.29 -14.75 5.26
N PHE A 408 3.06 -14.62 3.96
CA PHE A 408 3.85 -13.83 3.03
C PHE A 408 3.23 -12.44 2.84
N ASN A 409 4.03 -11.39 2.95
CA ASN A 409 3.57 -10.00 2.92
C ASN A 409 3.07 -9.62 1.53
N ALA A 410 1.82 -9.16 1.43
CA ALA A 410 1.24 -8.68 0.17
C ALA A 410 1.70 -7.27 -0.23
N ALA A 411 2.51 -6.62 0.63
CA ALA A 411 2.98 -5.24 0.49
C ALA A 411 1.84 -4.22 0.39
N THR A 412 0.79 -4.45 1.20
CA THR A 412 -0.37 -3.59 1.35
C THR A 412 -0.57 -3.28 2.82
N GLY A 413 -0.99 -2.05 3.12
CA GLY A 413 -1.26 -1.62 4.48
C GLY A 413 -2.43 -0.65 4.54
N LEU A 414 -3.19 -0.77 5.62
CA LEU A 414 -4.21 0.18 6.05
C LEU A 414 -3.70 0.87 7.32
N PHE A 415 -3.68 2.19 7.34
CA PHE A 415 -3.11 2.97 8.43
C PHE A 415 -4.12 3.96 8.99
N ASP A 416 -4.14 4.11 10.31
CA ASP A 416 -4.71 5.26 10.98
C ASP A 416 -3.83 6.48 10.69
N LEU A 417 -4.43 7.47 10.07
CA LEU A 417 -3.73 8.65 9.60
C LEU A 417 -3.23 9.52 10.76
N SER A 418 -3.90 9.48 11.92
CA SER A 418 -3.46 10.18 13.14
C SER A 418 -2.14 9.64 13.71
N PHE A 419 -1.74 8.43 13.30
CA PHE A 419 -0.43 7.87 13.65
C PHE A 419 0.67 8.30 12.67
N LEU A 420 0.30 8.74 11.47
CA LEU A 420 1.23 9.15 10.41
C LEU A 420 1.44 10.67 10.33
N THR A 421 0.56 11.46 10.94
CA THR A 421 0.57 12.94 10.98
C THR A 421 0.78 13.41 12.41
#